data_AF-A0A2W5SSJ0-F1
#
_entry.id   AF-A0A2W5SSJ0-F1
#
_cell.length_a   1.000
_cell.length_b   1.000
_cell.length_c   1.000
_cell.angle_alpha   90.00
_cell.angle_beta   90.00
_cell.angle_gamma   90.00
#
_symmetry.space_group_name_H-M   'P 1'
#
loop_
_entity.id
_entity.type
_entity.pdbx_description
1 polymer ?
#
loop_
_entity_poly.entity_id
_entity_poly.type
_entity_poly.pdbx_seq_one_letter_code
_entity_poly.pdbx_strand_id
1 'polypeptide(L)'
;MWRWPRWSTDCMTSDYSLAQQATDFENSPAGAVLDRATTEWGDRLPGNPEALFGWLLAQERDTLLDLLAFCTARSLDAVVGRERRRDQSDAIAEALGVDMADWWVPTSASYLGSVSKAKALEAVKEATGADESGAVSGMKKDEAVRHCAAKLEGSRWLPAPLRPLPAAAIAAVEEADES
;
A
#
# COMPACT_ATOMS: atom_id res chain seq x y z
N MET A 1 -3.42 -0.75 -31.15
CA MET A 1 -2.02 -0.64 -30.68
C MET A 1 -1.85 0.78 -30.16
N TRP A 2 -2.26 1.01 -28.91
CA TRP A 2 -2.33 2.34 -28.32
C TRP A 2 -1.10 2.53 -27.42
N ARG A 3 -0.22 3.46 -27.81
CA ARG A 3 0.88 3.96 -26.98
C ARG A 3 0.51 5.37 -26.58
N TRP A 4 0.27 5.59 -25.29
CA TRP A 4 0.35 6.93 -24.74
C TRP A 4 1.74 7.52 -25.07
N PRO A 5 1.82 8.77 -25.56
CA PRO A 5 3.09 9.46 -25.64
C PRO A 5 3.70 9.46 -24.25
N ARG A 6 4.92 8.94 -24.18
CA ARG A 6 5.82 8.97 -23.04
C ARG A 6 6.01 10.43 -22.61
N TRP A 7 5.08 10.94 -21.80
CA TRP A 7 5.39 12.04 -20.92
C TRP A 7 6.63 11.58 -20.12
N SER A 8 7.61 12.48 -20.11
CA SER A 8 8.92 12.28 -19.55
C SER A 8 8.85 11.53 -18.22
N THR A 9 9.57 10.42 -18.14
CA THR A 9 9.66 9.45 -17.04
C THR A 9 10.20 10.01 -15.70
N ASP A 10 10.07 11.31 -15.41
CA ASP A 10 10.78 11.93 -14.28
C ASP A 10 9.96 12.91 -13.41
N CYS A 11 8.62 12.97 -13.52
CA CYS A 11 7.81 13.80 -12.59
C CYS A 11 6.74 13.05 -11.78
N MET A 12 6.58 11.74 -11.92
CA MET A 12 5.84 10.91 -10.95
C MET A 12 6.72 9.73 -10.53
N THR A 13 7.60 10.00 -9.58
CA THR A 13 8.66 9.10 -9.12
C THR A 13 8.12 7.92 -8.28
N SER A 14 6.85 7.95 -7.87
CA SER A 14 6.22 6.97 -6.97
C SER A 14 5.85 5.65 -7.67
N ASP A 15 5.14 5.68 -8.81
CA ASP A 15 4.61 4.47 -9.45
C ASP A 15 5.74 3.54 -9.95
N TYR A 16 6.82 4.13 -10.46
CA TYR A 16 7.99 3.37 -10.93
C TYR A 16 8.79 2.77 -9.76
N SER A 17 8.86 3.47 -8.62
CA SER A 17 9.48 2.94 -7.40
C SER A 17 8.67 1.78 -6.83
N LEU A 18 7.34 1.92 -6.79
CA LEU A 18 6.43 0.92 -6.26
C LEU A 18 6.45 -0.37 -7.09
N ALA A 19 6.38 -0.27 -8.42
CA ALA A 19 6.43 -1.44 -9.30
C ALA A 19 7.75 -2.24 -9.19
N GLN A 20 8.86 -1.55 -8.88
CA GLN A 20 10.15 -2.21 -8.66
C GLN A 20 10.28 -2.88 -7.29
N GLN A 21 9.62 -2.34 -6.26
CA GLN A 21 9.82 -2.78 -4.88
C GLN A 21 8.69 -3.68 -4.34
N ALA A 22 7.49 -3.56 -4.90
CA ALA A 22 6.33 -4.37 -4.55
C ALA A 22 6.02 -5.36 -5.70
N THR A 23 6.82 -6.42 -5.78
CA THR A 23 6.56 -7.52 -6.71
C THR A 23 5.14 -8.05 -6.47
N ASP A 24 4.32 -8.10 -7.53
CA ASP A 24 2.89 -8.48 -7.52
C ASP A 24 1.88 -7.39 -7.11
N PHE A 25 2.30 -6.13 -6.97
CA PHE A 25 1.39 -5.01 -6.70
C PHE A 25 0.24 -4.90 -7.71
N GLU A 26 0.52 -5.09 -9.00
CA GLU A 26 -0.48 -4.99 -10.08
C GLU A 26 -1.65 -5.97 -9.90
N ASN A 27 -1.40 -7.14 -9.29
CA ASN A 27 -2.43 -8.15 -9.03
C ASN A 27 -3.09 -8.02 -7.65
N SER A 28 -2.70 -7.02 -6.86
CA SER A 28 -3.27 -6.76 -5.54
C SER A 28 -4.62 -6.02 -5.63
N PRO A 29 -5.47 -6.10 -4.59
CA PRO A 29 -6.70 -5.30 -4.52
C PRO A 29 -6.45 -3.79 -4.66
N ALA A 30 -5.35 -3.29 -4.08
CA ALA A 30 -4.96 -1.88 -4.18
C ALA A 30 -4.59 -1.50 -5.61
N GLY A 31 -3.81 -2.36 -6.29
CA GLY A 31 -3.46 -2.20 -7.71
C GLY A 31 -4.70 -2.11 -8.60
N ALA A 32 -5.66 -3.01 -8.39
CA ALA A 32 -6.92 -3.01 -9.15
C ALA A 32 -7.77 -1.74 -8.93
N VAL A 33 -7.79 -1.18 -7.72
CA VAL A 33 -8.49 0.09 -7.46
C VAL A 33 -7.82 1.26 -8.19
N LEU A 34 -6.48 1.35 -8.13
CA LEU A 34 -5.76 2.42 -8.82
C LEU A 34 -5.83 2.30 -10.33
N ASP A 35 -5.79 1.08 -10.88
CA ASP A 35 -5.91 0.86 -12.33
C ASP A 35 -7.29 1.28 -12.85
N ARG A 36 -8.35 0.92 -12.11
CA ARG A 36 -9.71 1.41 -12.41
C ARG A 36 -9.78 2.94 -12.38
N ALA A 37 -9.26 3.58 -11.33
CA ALA A 37 -9.25 5.04 -11.24
C ALA A 37 -8.45 5.68 -12.38
N THR A 38 -7.34 5.06 -12.79
CA THR A 38 -6.54 5.50 -13.95
C THR A 38 -7.33 5.43 -15.24
N THR A 39 -8.04 4.31 -15.45
CA THR A 39 -8.88 4.11 -16.63
C THR A 39 -10.03 5.13 -16.66
N GLU A 40 -10.74 5.29 -15.54
CA GLU A 40 -11.85 6.24 -15.41
C GLU A 40 -11.41 7.68 -15.70
N TRP A 41 -10.27 8.12 -15.17
CA TRP A 41 -9.74 9.45 -15.47
C TRP A 41 -9.20 9.56 -16.90
N GLY A 42 -8.59 8.51 -17.42
CA GLY A 42 -8.13 8.45 -18.81
C GLY A 42 -9.27 8.62 -19.83
N ASP A 43 -10.44 8.06 -19.53
CA ASP A 43 -11.64 8.18 -20.38
C ASP A 43 -12.30 9.56 -20.29
N ARG A 44 -12.19 10.24 -19.15
CA ARG A 44 -12.78 11.57 -18.90
C ARG A 44 -11.92 12.72 -19.41
N LEU A 45 -10.60 12.58 -19.29
CA LEU A 45 -9.67 13.65 -19.64
C LEU A 45 -9.53 13.78 -21.17
N PRO A 46 -9.42 15.02 -21.68
CA PRO A 46 -9.19 15.21 -23.10
C PRO A 46 -7.80 14.69 -23.50
N GLY A 47 -7.75 13.86 -24.55
CA GLY A 47 -6.48 13.33 -25.08
C GLY A 47 -5.57 14.36 -25.76
N ASN A 48 -6.02 15.61 -25.90
CA ASN A 48 -5.21 16.74 -26.39
C ASN A 48 -4.81 17.65 -25.22
N PRO A 49 -3.51 17.82 -24.91
CA PRO A 49 -3.03 18.73 -23.85
C PRO A 49 -3.54 20.16 -23.97
N GLU A 50 -3.71 20.68 -25.19
CA GLU A 50 -4.20 22.05 -25.41
C GLU A 50 -5.65 22.25 -24.97
N ALA A 51 -6.45 21.17 -24.95
CA ALA A 51 -7.85 21.20 -24.53
C ALA A 51 -8.03 21.01 -23.01
N LEU A 52 -6.99 20.59 -22.29
CA LEU A 52 -7.07 20.22 -20.88
C LEU A 52 -7.52 21.38 -20.00
N PHE A 53 -6.90 22.55 -20.14
CA PHE A 53 -7.23 23.69 -19.29
C PHE A 53 -8.66 24.19 -19.51
N GLY A 54 -9.10 24.22 -20.77
CA GLY A 54 -10.49 24.55 -21.10
C GLY A 54 -11.49 23.55 -20.52
N TRP A 55 -11.16 22.26 -20.55
CA TRP A 55 -11.98 21.21 -19.93
C TRP A 55 -12.07 21.39 -18.41
N LEU A 56 -10.95 21.67 -17.73
CA LEU A 56 -10.89 21.90 -16.28
C LEU A 56 -11.79 23.08 -15.86
N LEU A 57 -11.71 24.20 -16.59
CA LEU A 57 -12.54 25.38 -16.31
C LEU A 57 -14.04 25.14 -16.49
N ALA A 58 -14.41 24.12 -17.26
CA ALA A 58 -15.80 23.75 -17.52
C ALA A 58 -16.36 22.71 -16.53
N GLN A 59 -15.54 22.13 -15.65
CA GLN A 59 -15.99 21.13 -14.69
C GLN A 59 -16.59 21.74 -13.43
N GLU A 60 -17.48 20.99 -12.78
CA GLU A 60 -17.93 21.30 -11.42
C GLU A 60 -16.80 21.11 -10.41
N ARG A 61 -16.87 21.86 -9.30
CA ARG A 61 -15.84 21.84 -8.25
C ARG A 61 -15.57 20.43 -7.72
N ASP A 62 -16.60 19.61 -7.57
CA ASP A 62 -16.46 18.27 -7.00
C ASP A 62 -15.63 17.37 -7.93
N THR A 63 -15.83 17.47 -9.25
CA THR A 63 -14.98 16.78 -10.23
C THR A 63 -13.53 17.24 -10.17
N LEU A 64 -13.29 18.54 -9.97
CA LEU A 64 -11.92 19.07 -9.83
C LEU A 64 -11.26 18.57 -8.55
N LEU A 65 -12.00 18.44 -7.45
CA LEU A 65 -11.51 17.88 -6.20
C LEU A 65 -11.21 16.38 -6.33
N ASP A 66 -12.04 15.62 -7.01
CA ASP A 66 -11.80 14.20 -7.26
C ASP A 66 -10.54 14.00 -8.12
N LEU A 67 -10.34 14.83 -9.16
CA LEU A 67 -9.14 14.77 -9.99
C LEU A 67 -7.89 15.15 -9.20
N LEU A 68 -8.00 16.19 -8.37
CA LEU A 68 -6.91 16.59 -7.48
C LEU A 68 -6.56 15.46 -6.52
N ALA A 69 -7.56 14.84 -5.88
CA ALA A 69 -7.37 13.72 -4.97
C ALA A 69 -6.66 12.55 -5.67
N PHE A 70 -7.07 12.21 -6.90
CA PHE A 70 -6.40 11.19 -7.71
C PHE A 70 -4.93 11.55 -7.99
N CYS A 71 -4.65 12.76 -8.47
CA CYS A 71 -3.29 13.23 -8.73
C CYS A 71 -2.43 13.23 -7.46
N THR A 72 -3.00 13.66 -6.33
CA THR A 72 -2.31 13.66 -5.03
C THR A 72 -2.01 12.24 -4.58
N ALA A 73 -2.99 11.32 -4.63
CA ALA A 73 -2.78 9.92 -4.26
C ALA A 73 -1.67 9.27 -5.09
N ARG A 74 -1.61 9.57 -6.40
CA ARG A 74 -0.55 9.07 -7.30
C ARG A 74 0.81 9.70 -7.05
N SER A 75 0.87 10.84 -6.37
CA SER A 75 2.13 11.52 -6.08
C SER A 75 2.75 11.10 -4.74
N LEU A 76 2.03 10.32 -3.93
CA LEU A 76 2.53 9.85 -2.63
C LEU A 76 3.53 8.70 -2.83
N ASP A 77 4.72 8.84 -2.22
CA ASP A 77 5.68 7.75 -2.07
C ASP A 77 5.71 7.33 -0.58
N ALA A 78 5.23 6.12 -0.31
CA ALA A 78 5.19 5.51 1.02
C ALA A 78 6.15 4.32 1.13
N VAL A 79 7.14 4.24 0.24
CA VAL A 79 8.14 3.17 0.26
C VAL A 79 9.10 3.38 1.43
N VAL A 80 9.09 2.43 2.37
CA VAL A 80 9.92 2.49 3.58
C VAL A 80 11.14 1.56 3.48
N GLY A 81 12.28 2.05 3.95
CA GLY A 81 13.51 1.27 4.08
C GLY A 81 13.48 0.26 5.25
N ARG A 82 14.63 -0.34 5.54
CA ARG A 82 14.77 -1.41 6.56
C ARG A 82 14.38 -1.00 7.98
N GLU A 83 14.54 0.27 8.32
CA GLU A 83 14.13 0.82 9.61
C GLU A 83 12.97 1.79 9.36
N ARG A 84 11.73 1.32 9.60
CA ARG A 84 10.55 2.15 9.44
C ARG A 84 10.40 3.08 10.65
N ARG A 85 10.24 4.38 10.37
CA ARG A 85 9.86 5.41 11.34
C ARG A 85 8.57 6.03 10.88
N ARG A 86 7.80 6.61 11.81
CA ARG A 86 6.54 7.27 11.46
C ARG A 86 6.82 8.43 10.52
N ASP A 87 6.09 8.50 9.41
CA ASP A 87 6.22 9.57 8.42
C ASP A 87 4.86 10.17 8.00
N GLN A 88 4.84 10.95 6.92
CA GLN A 88 3.62 11.58 6.41
C GLN A 88 2.63 10.56 5.84
N SER A 89 3.11 9.45 5.27
CA SER A 89 2.23 8.39 4.74
C SER A 89 1.43 7.73 5.86
N ASP A 90 2.04 7.55 7.03
CA ASP A 90 1.36 7.07 8.23
C ASP A 90 0.27 8.02 8.72
N ALA A 91 0.57 9.33 8.74
CA ALA A 91 -0.41 10.34 9.13
C ALA A 91 -1.60 10.42 8.16
N ILE A 92 -1.35 10.27 6.85
CA ILE A 92 -2.40 10.21 5.83
C ILE A 92 -3.25 8.94 5.98
N ALA A 93 -2.61 7.78 6.15
CA ALA A 93 -3.31 6.52 6.37
C ALA A 93 -4.21 6.58 7.62
N GLU A 94 -3.72 7.17 8.71
CA GLU A 94 -4.48 7.39 9.94
C GLU A 94 -5.66 8.35 9.71
N ALA A 95 -5.44 9.49 9.06
CA ALA A 95 -6.49 10.48 8.77
C ALA A 95 -7.60 9.92 7.87
N LEU A 96 -7.25 9.03 6.95
CA LEU A 96 -8.18 8.35 6.04
C LEU A 96 -8.78 7.07 6.63
N GLY A 97 -8.34 6.65 7.83
CA GLY A 97 -8.81 5.40 8.47
C GLY A 97 -8.44 4.15 7.67
N VAL A 98 -7.32 4.15 6.96
CA VAL A 98 -6.87 3.03 6.14
C VAL A 98 -6.35 1.90 7.05
N ASP A 99 -7.02 0.75 7.00
CA ASP A 99 -6.51 -0.48 7.59
C ASP A 99 -5.77 -1.31 6.53
N MET A 100 -4.46 -1.50 6.74
CA MET A 100 -3.61 -2.27 5.81
C MET A 100 -4.06 -3.74 5.67
N ALA A 101 -4.77 -4.30 6.66
CA ALA A 101 -5.32 -5.65 6.59
C ALA A 101 -6.45 -5.81 5.57
N ASP A 102 -7.03 -4.70 5.07
CA ASP A 102 -7.99 -4.74 3.96
C ASP A 102 -7.30 -4.86 2.59
N TRP A 103 -6.01 -4.49 2.52
CA TRP A 103 -5.26 -4.37 1.27
C TRP A 103 -4.15 -5.42 1.12
N TRP A 104 -3.87 -6.19 2.18
CA TRP A 104 -2.78 -7.15 2.21
C TRP A 104 -3.17 -8.49 2.84
N VAL A 105 -2.70 -9.59 2.25
CA VAL A 105 -2.98 -10.96 2.71
C VAL A 105 -1.69 -11.76 2.88
N PRO A 106 -1.50 -12.48 3.99
CA PRO A 106 -0.33 -13.33 4.23
C PRO A 106 -0.36 -14.60 3.37
N THR A 107 0.17 -14.50 2.16
CA THR A 107 0.29 -15.62 1.21
C THR A 107 1.74 -16.12 1.08
N SER A 108 1.92 -17.28 0.45
CA SER A 108 3.25 -17.80 0.08
C SER A 108 4.00 -16.92 -0.91
N ALA A 109 3.29 -16.19 -1.78
CA ALA A 109 3.88 -15.26 -2.74
C ALA A 109 4.31 -13.94 -2.07
N SER A 110 3.69 -13.60 -0.94
CA SER A 110 4.01 -12.42 -0.14
C SER A 110 5.12 -12.71 0.90
N TYR A 111 4.97 -12.16 2.11
CA TYR A 111 5.91 -12.28 3.23
C TYR A 111 6.31 -13.72 3.56
N LEU A 112 5.37 -14.68 3.55
CA LEU A 112 5.62 -16.02 4.07
C LEU A 112 6.62 -16.82 3.22
N GLY A 113 6.71 -16.57 1.91
CA GLY A 113 7.72 -17.20 1.05
C GLY A 113 9.13 -16.68 1.31
N SER A 114 9.25 -15.40 1.65
CA SER A 114 10.52 -14.71 1.89
C SER A 114 11.14 -15.00 3.25
N VAL A 115 10.35 -15.48 4.23
CA VAL A 115 10.84 -15.75 5.59
C VAL A 115 11.18 -17.22 5.83
N SER A 116 11.81 -17.48 6.98
CA SER A 116 12.11 -18.83 7.44
C SER A 116 10.84 -19.56 7.90
N LYS A 117 10.89 -20.89 7.91
CA LYS A 117 9.83 -21.77 8.44
C LYS A 117 9.45 -21.40 9.89
N ALA A 118 10.44 -21.07 10.71
CA ALA A 118 10.22 -20.63 12.08
C ALA A 118 9.43 -19.31 12.15
N LYS A 119 9.76 -18.31 11.31
CA LYS A 119 9.01 -17.04 11.27
C LYS A 119 7.58 -17.22 10.77
N ALA A 120 7.34 -18.12 9.83
CA ALA A 120 5.98 -18.44 9.38
C ALA A 120 5.14 -19.07 10.51
N LEU A 121 5.75 -19.95 11.32
CA LEU A 121 5.09 -20.54 12.50
C LEU A 121 4.81 -19.49 13.59
N GLU A 122 5.75 -18.59 13.85
CA GLU A 122 5.52 -17.47 14.79
C GLU A 122 4.34 -16.58 14.33
N ALA A 123 4.21 -16.32 13.03
CA ALA A 123 3.07 -15.58 12.49
C ALA A 123 1.73 -16.30 12.77
N VAL A 124 1.67 -17.62 12.54
CA VAL A 124 0.47 -18.43 12.85
C VAL A 124 0.15 -18.39 14.34
N LYS A 125 1.17 -18.54 15.19
CA LYS A 125 1.02 -18.51 16.64
C LYS A 125 0.53 -17.14 17.13
N GLU A 126 1.04 -16.06 16.57
CA GLU A 126 0.60 -14.71 16.91
C GLU A 126 -0.85 -14.44 16.49
N ALA A 127 -1.24 -14.93 15.31
CA ALA A 127 -2.59 -14.72 14.79
C ALA A 127 -3.66 -15.59 15.46
N THR A 128 -3.32 -16.84 15.80
CA THR A 128 -4.30 -17.86 16.22
C THR A 128 -4.11 -18.37 17.65
N GLY A 129 -2.96 -18.10 18.27
CA GLY A 129 -2.54 -18.68 19.55
C GLY A 129 -2.12 -20.15 19.48
N ALA A 130 -2.24 -20.82 18.33
CA ALA A 130 -1.93 -22.24 18.18
C ALA A 130 -0.44 -22.47 17.88
N ASP A 131 0.14 -23.50 18.52
CA ASP A 131 1.48 -23.98 18.19
C ASP A 131 1.40 -25.14 17.18
N GLU A 132 1.71 -24.84 15.93
CA GLU A 132 1.70 -25.80 14.82
C GLU A 132 3.09 -26.41 14.56
N SER A 133 4.09 -26.16 15.41
CA SER A 133 5.47 -26.62 15.18
C SER A 133 5.58 -28.14 14.93
N GLY A 134 4.76 -28.93 15.63
CA GLY A 134 4.67 -30.38 15.45
C GLY A 134 4.15 -30.78 14.06
N ALA A 135 3.04 -30.18 13.62
CA ALA A 135 2.42 -30.45 12.33
C ALA A 135 3.35 -30.13 11.16
N VAL A 136 4.11 -29.05 11.29
CA VAL A 136 4.95 -28.54 10.21
C VAL A 136 6.37 -29.15 10.26
N SER A 137 6.80 -29.78 11.35
CA SER A 137 8.17 -30.29 11.57
C SER A 137 8.74 -31.11 10.39
N GLY A 138 7.98 -32.07 9.87
CA GLY A 138 8.36 -32.94 8.74
C GLY A 138 8.14 -32.37 7.34
N MET A 139 7.46 -31.23 7.21
CA MET A 139 7.13 -30.63 5.91
C MET A 139 8.34 -29.93 5.27
N LYS A 140 8.42 -29.99 3.93
CA LYS A 140 9.33 -29.14 3.14
C LYS A 140 8.93 -27.67 3.26
N LYS A 141 9.86 -26.74 3.03
CA LYS A 141 9.61 -25.29 3.21
C LYS A 141 8.35 -24.81 2.48
N ASP A 142 8.19 -25.15 1.21
CA ASP A 142 7.05 -24.65 0.41
C ASP A 142 5.70 -25.22 0.86
N GLU A 143 5.70 -26.45 1.39
CA GLU A 143 4.52 -27.07 1.97
C GLU A 143 4.18 -26.45 3.34
N ALA A 144 5.21 -26.22 4.16
CA ALA A 144 5.09 -25.53 5.44
C ALA A 144 4.52 -24.11 5.29
N VAL A 145 5.03 -23.35 4.31
CA VAL A 145 4.59 -21.99 4.02
C VAL A 145 3.13 -21.98 3.55
N ARG A 146 2.74 -22.92 2.68
CA ARG A 146 1.33 -23.04 2.24
C ARG A 146 0.40 -23.41 3.40
N HIS A 147 0.83 -24.31 4.28
CA HIS A 147 0.06 -24.65 5.48
C HIS A 147 -0.13 -23.43 6.40
N CYS A 148 0.93 -22.67 6.66
CA CYS A 148 0.86 -21.46 7.47
C CYS A 148 -0.03 -20.39 6.82
N ALA A 149 0.08 -20.19 5.50
CA ALA A 149 -0.77 -19.25 4.76
C ALA A 149 -2.26 -19.60 4.91
N ALA A 150 -2.62 -20.88 4.78
CA ALA A 150 -4.00 -21.34 4.95
C ALA A 150 -4.53 -21.11 6.39
N LYS A 151 -3.66 -21.20 7.40
CA LYS A 151 -4.03 -20.92 8.80
C LYS A 151 -4.20 -19.42 9.08
N LEU A 152 -3.51 -18.58 8.33
CA LEU A 152 -3.57 -17.12 8.45
C LEU A 152 -4.67 -16.49 7.60
N GLU A 153 -5.30 -17.26 6.71
CA GLU A 153 -6.42 -16.79 5.90
C GLU A 153 -7.57 -16.29 6.79
N GLY A 154 -8.06 -15.09 6.50
CA GLY A 154 -9.13 -14.45 7.28
C GLY A 154 -8.72 -13.90 8.66
N SER A 155 -7.49 -14.11 9.12
CA SER A 155 -7.04 -13.68 10.47
C SER A 155 -6.79 -12.17 10.60
N ARG A 156 -6.80 -11.41 9.49
CA ARG A 156 -6.35 -10.01 9.41
C ARG A 156 -4.94 -9.76 9.95
N TRP A 157 -4.13 -10.80 10.10
CA TRP A 157 -2.77 -10.69 10.61
C TRP A 157 -1.87 -9.96 9.62
N LEU A 158 -1.04 -9.05 10.16
CA LEU A 158 -0.05 -8.29 9.41
C LEU A 158 1.36 -8.54 9.98
N PRO A 159 2.40 -8.63 9.13
CA PRO A 159 3.78 -8.63 9.60
C PRO A 159 4.13 -7.28 10.21
N ALA A 160 5.06 -7.26 11.17
CA ALA A 160 5.44 -6.05 11.91
C ALA A 160 5.71 -4.80 11.04
N PRO A 161 6.38 -4.87 9.88
CA PRO A 161 6.60 -3.70 9.03
C PRO A 161 5.32 -3.05 8.49
N LEU A 162 4.22 -3.79 8.36
CA LEU A 162 2.93 -3.31 7.84
C LEU A 162 1.95 -2.86 8.93
N ARG A 163 2.28 -3.07 10.22
CA ARG A 163 1.39 -2.67 11.31
C ARG A 163 1.43 -1.17 11.53
N PRO A 164 0.34 -0.51 11.92
CA PRO A 164 0.37 0.91 12.25
C PRO A 164 1.44 1.22 13.30
N LEU A 165 2.24 2.27 13.06
CA LEU A 165 3.12 2.79 14.09
C LEU A 165 2.29 3.70 15.02
N PRO A 166 2.42 3.57 16.35
CA PRO A 166 1.71 4.45 17.26
C PRO A 166 2.11 5.90 16.96
N ALA A 167 1.12 6.81 17.01
CA ALA A 167 1.41 8.23 16.96
C ALA A 167 2.42 8.56 18.06
N ALA A 168 3.54 9.19 17.70
CA ALA A 168 4.34 9.87 18.71
C ALA A 168 3.39 10.85 19.39
N ALA A 169 3.21 10.72 20.72
CA ALA A 169 2.48 11.72 21.49
C ALA A 169 3.02 13.08 21.05
N ILE A 170 2.15 13.91 20.49
CA ILE A 170 2.49 15.27 20.11
C ILE A 170 2.93 15.91 21.42
N ALA A 171 4.24 15.95 21.67
CA ALA A 171 4.78 16.71 22.77
C ALA A 171 4.36 18.14 22.47
N ALA A 172 3.44 18.64 23.30
CA ALA A 172 2.98 20.00 23.26
C ALA A 172 4.21 20.89 23.16
N VAL A 173 4.39 21.52 22.01
CA VAL A 173 5.18 22.75 21.94
C VAL A 173 4.21 23.82 22.45
N GLU A 174 3.95 23.78 23.76
CA GLU A 174 3.39 24.90 24.50
C GLU A 174 4.43 26.02 24.44
N GLU A 175 4.02 27.10 23.75
CA GLU A 175 4.27 28.49 24.10
C GLU A 175 5.42 28.73 25.11
N ALA A 176 6.61 28.99 24.60
CA ALA A 176 7.56 29.90 25.26
C ALA A 176 7.26 31.29 24.67
N ASP A 177 6.24 31.95 25.22
CA ASP A 177 6.37 32.93 26.30
C ASP A 177 7.06 34.21 25.82
N GLU A 178 6.18 35.15 25.49
CA GLU A 178 6.40 36.57 25.36
C GLU A 178 6.92 37.11 26.71
N SER A 179 8.14 37.65 26.72
CA SER A 179 8.65 38.56 27.77
C SER A 179 9.76 39.44 27.22
#